data_AF-A0A7V6TKG5-F1
#
_entry.id   AF-A0A7V6TKG5-F1
#
_cell.length_a   1.000
_cell.length_b   1.000
_cell.length_c   1.000
_cell.angle_alpha   90.00
_cell.angle_beta   90.00
_cell.angle_gamma   90.00
#
_symmetry.space_group_name_H-M   'P 1'
#
loop_
_entity.id
_entity.type
_entity.pdbx_description
1 polymer ?
#
loop_
_entity_poly.entity_id
_entity_poly.type
_entity_poly.pdbx_seq_one_letter_code
_entity_poly.pdbx_strand_id
1 'polypeptide(L)'
;MMRTYELMYILNPTIGEEKIELEMQRIQNIVETQGKIIDVDVWGRRKLAYEIQDEQEGYYVLVHFESEPNFPKEVERLLKISDNVMRYLIVLCEEK
;
A
#
# COMPACT_ATOMS: atom_id res chain seq x y z
N MET A 1 20.06 -8.13 -6.02
CA MET A 1 20.35 -8.36 -4.59
C MET A 1 19.13 -7.82 -3.87
N MET A 2 18.42 -8.70 -3.17
CA MET A 2 17.14 -8.39 -2.54
C MET A 2 17.31 -7.24 -1.55
N ARG A 3 16.33 -6.33 -1.56
CA ARG A 3 16.27 -5.17 -0.67
C ARG A 3 14.91 -5.16 0.02
N THR A 4 14.90 -4.63 1.23
CA THR A 4 13.69 -4.44 2.00
C THR A 4 13.06 -3.10 1.66
N TYR A 5 11.77 -3.10 1.39
CA TYR A 5 10.97 -1.95 1.06
C TYR A 5 9.80 -1.81 2.03
N GLU A 6 9.42 -0.57 2.26
CA GLU A 6 8.22 -0.20 2.99
C GLU A 6 7.23 0.42 2.00
N LEU A 7 6.04 -0.17 1.90
CA LEU A 7 4.92 0.36 1.14
C LEU A 7 3.85 0.83 2.11
N MET A 8 3.63 2.14 2.15
CA MET A 8 2.48 2.75 2.80
C MET A 8 1.44 3.09 1.73
N TYR A 9 0.19 2.70 1.91
CA TYR A 9 -0.90 3.14 1.05
C TYR A 9 -2.15 3.54 1.85
N ILE A 10 -2.93 4.40 1.23
CA ILE A 10 -4.17 4.96 1.77
C ILE A 10 -5.30 4.55 0.84
N LEU A 11 -6.24 3.76 1.37
CA LEU A 11 -7.47 3.40 0.67
C LEU A 11 -8.59 4.39 1.02
N ASN A 12 -9.50 4.57 0.07
CA ASN A 12 -10.71 5.35 0.31
C ASN A 12 -11.59 4.63 1.36
N PRO A 13 -11.92 5.25 2.50
CA PRO A 13 -12.70 4.61 3.55
C PRO A 13 -14.19 4.42 3.21
N THR A 14 -14.71 5.08 2.18
CA THR A 14 -16.15 5.06 1.82
C THR A 14 -16.57 3.88 0.96
N ILE A 15 -15.63 3.09 0.45
CA ILE A 15 -15.92 1.89 -0.36
C ILE A 15 -16.51 0.72 0.45
N GLY A 16 -16.46 0.80 1.78
CA GLY A 16 -16.97 -0.23 2.72
C GLY A 16 -15.89 -1.25 3.12
N GLU A 17 -16.04 -1.86 4.29
CA GLU A 17 -15.03 -2.74 4.91
C GLU A 17 -14.72 -3.97 4.04
N GLU A 18 -15.74 -4.62 3.46
CA GLU A 18 -15.54 -5.79 2.60
C GLU A 18 -14.68 -5.47 1.36
N LYS A 19 -14.88 -4.29 0.75
CA LYS A 19 -14.06 -3.86 -0.39
C LYS A 19 -12.65 -3.45 0.03
N ILE A 20 -12.49 -2.89 1.22
CA ILE A 20 -11.17 -2.58 1.78
C ILE A 20 -10.37 -3.88 1.94
N GLU A 21 -10.96 -4.92 2.52
CA GLU A 21 -10.30 -6.22 2.67
C GLU A 21 -9.95 -6.85 1.31
N LEU A 22 -10.84 -6.78 0.32
CA LEU A 22 -10.58 -7.27 -1.04
C LEU A 22 -9.43 -6.53 -1.72
N GLU A 23 -9.36 -5.20 -1.60
CA GLU A 23 -8.25 -4.42 -2.16
C GLU A 23 -6.94 -4.70 -1.42
N MET A 24 -6.97 -4.87 -0.10
CA MET A 24 -5.79 -5.27 0.67
C MET A 24 -5.25 -6.63 0.22
N GLN A 25 -6.12 -7.64 0.08
CA GLN A 25 -5.73 -8.95 -0.43
C GLN A 25 -5.17 -8.86 -1.86
N ARG A 26 -5.80 -8.05 -2.72
CA ARG A 26 -5.31 -7.81 -4.08
C ARG A 26 -3.91 -7.21 -4.08
N ILE A 27 -3.65 -6.20 -3.25
CA ILE A 27 -2.32 -5.56 -3.16
C ILE A 27 -1.29 -6.54 -2.59
N GLN A 28 -1.64 -7.33 -1.57
CA GLN A 28 -0.76 -8.37 -1.04
C GLN A 28 -0.41 -9.40 -2.11
N ASN A 29 -1.39 -9.92 -2.84
CA ASN A 29 -1.17 -10.85 -3.95
C ASN A 29 -0.24 -10.27 -5.03
N ILE A 30 -0.38 -8.98 -5.34
CA ILE A 30 0.52 -8.29 -6.27
C ILE A 30 1.95 -8.34 -5.73
N VAL A 31 2.16 -7.97 -4.48
CA VAL A 31 3.50 -7.95 -3.86
C VAL A 31 4.10 -9.36 -3.79
N GLU A 32 3.30 -10.39 -3.52
CA GLU A 32 3.76 -11.78 -3.47
C GLU A 32 4.17 -12.37 -4.83
N THR A 33 3.80 -11.75 -5.96
CA THR A 33 4.16 -12.29 -7.29
C THR A 33 5.66 -12.33 -7.54
N GLN A 34 6.41 -11.33 -7.07
CA GLN A 34 7.87 -11.23 -7.24
C GLN A 34 8.59 -10.63 -6.02
N GLY A 35 7.87 -10.47 -4.91
CA GLY A 35 8.38 -10.05 -3.63
C GLY A 35 7.96 -11.03 -2.54
N LYS A 36 8.55 -10.88 -1.37
CA LYS A 36 8.22 -11.64 -0.16
C LYS A 36 7.72 -10.66 0.88
N ILE A 37 6.47 -10.80 1.28
CA ILE A 37 5.92 -10.00 2.38
C ILE A 37 6.58 -10.47 3.69
N ILE A 38 7.15 -9.53 4.42
CA ILE A 38 7.72 -9.75 5.75
C ILE A 38 6.63 -9.53 6.80
N ASP A 39 5.91 -8.41 6.66
CA ASP A 39 4.93 -7.96 7.65
C ASP A 39 3.87 -7.04 7.02
N VAL A 40 2.68 -7.04 7.61
CA VAL A 40 1.55 -6.18 7.21
C VAL A 40 0.93 -5.57 8.45
N ASP A 41 1.06 -4.24 8.55
CA ASP A 41 0.56 -3.43 9.64
C ASP A 41 -0.67 -2.64 9.19
N VAL A 42 -1.83 -2.98 9.75
CA VAL A 42 -3.10 -2.34 9.44
C VAL A 42 -3.39 -1.25 10.45
N TRP A 43 -3.28 0.01 10.04
CA TRP A 43 -3.50 1.17 10.93
C TRP A 43 -4.96 1.60 11.02
N GLY A 44 -5.80 1.15 10.08
CA GLY A 44 -7.21 1.46 10.05
C GLY A 44 -7.52 2.88 9.57
N ARG A 45 -8.73 3.36 9.89
CA ARG A 45 -9.20 4.71 9.52
C ARG A 45 -8.50 5.77 10.35
N ARG A 46 -7.95 6.78 9.68
CA ARG A 46 -7.35 7.97 10.32
C ARG A 46 -7.73 9.23 9.56
N LYS A 47 -7.81 10.34 10.29
CA LYS A 47 -8.09 11.67 9.72
C LYS A 47 -6.87 12.18 8.94
N LEU A 48 -7.11 12.61 7.71
CA LEU A 48 -6.11 13.23 6.84
C LEU A 48 -5.83 14.67 7.29
N ALA A 49 -4.63 15.18 7.01
CA ALA A 49 -4.27 16.57 7.31
C ALA A 49 -5.03 17.57 6.41
N TYR A 50 -5.41 17.14 5.22
CA TYR A 50 -6.19 17.87 4.23
C TYR A 50 -7.02 16.89 3.42
N GLU A 51 -8.04 17.41 2.75
CA GLU A 51 -8.98 16.63 1.95
C GLU A 51 -8.31 16.09 0.67
N ILE A 52 -8.49 14.80 0.40
CA ILE A 52 -7.99 14.13 -0.80
C ILE A 52 -9.20 13.47 -1.45
N GLN A 53 -9.47 13.75 -2.73
CA GLN A 53 -10.63 13.20 -3.45
C GLN A 53 -11.96 13.40 -2.70
N ASP A 54 -12.15 14.57 -2.10
CA ASP A 54 -13.33 14.93 -1.29
C ASP A 54 -13.52 14.12 0.01
N GLU A 55 -12.48 13.38 0.44
CA GLU A 55 -12.49 12.61 1.69
C GLU A 55 -11.56 13.23 2.73
N GLN A 56 -12.03 13.28 3.98
CA GLN A 56 -11.25 13.77 5.14
C GLN A 56 -10.58 12.65 5.94
N GLU A 57 -10.89 11.40 5.62
CA GLU A 57 -10.35 10.21 6.26
C GLU A 57 -9.70 9.30 5.22
N GLY A 58 -8.74 8.49 5.67
CA GLY A 58 -8.07 7.49 4.86
C GLY A 58 -7.88 6.22 5.67
N TYR A 59 -7.94 5.07 5.00
CA TYR A 59 -7.61 3.79 5.62
C TYR A 59 -6.15 3.45 5.34
N TYR A 60 -5.33 3.45 6.38
CA TYR A 60 -3.87 3.30 6.28
C TYR A 60 -3.46 1.84 6.42
N VAL A 61 -2.60 1.40 5.51
CA VAL A 61 -1.96 0.08 5.58
C VAL A 61 -0.49 0.22 5.22
N LEU A 62 0.34 -0.42 6.04
CA LEU A 62 1.78 -0.49 5.89
C LEU A 62 2.18 -1.93 5.57
N VAL A 63 3.03 -2.11 4.57
CA VAL A 63 3.50 -3.42 4.11
C VAL A 63 5.01 -3.38 4.02
N HIS A 64 5.66 -4.29 4.74
CA HIS A 64 7.08 -4.55 4.61
C HIS A 64 7.30 -5.73 3.67
N PHE A 65 8.11 -5.55 2.64
CA PHE A 65 8.38 -6.60 1.68
C PHE A 65 9.81 -6.58 1.16
N GLU A 66 10.35 -7.76 0.86
CA GLU A 66 11.64 -7.93 0.20
C GLU A 66 11.43 -8.16 -1.29
N SER A 67 12.17 -7.46 -2.14
CA SER A 67 12.12 -7.72 -3.58
C SER A 67 13.40 -7.33 -4.30
N GLU A 68 13.51 -7.72 -5.57
CA GLU A 68 14.56 -7.20 -6.45
C GLU A 68 14.29 -5.73 -6.82
N PRO A 69 15.32 -4.89 -7.03
CA PRO A 69 15.17 -3.43 -7.17
C PRO A 69 14.27 -2.92 -8.30
N ASN A 70 13.93 -3.78 -9.26
CA ASN A 70 13.05 -3.43 -10.38
C ASN A 70 11.56 -3.57 -10.04
N PHE A 71 11.22 -4.41 -9.06
CA PHE A 71 9.84 -4.76 -8.74
C PHE A 71 9.00 -3.62 -8.13
N PRO A 72 9.53 -2.74 -7.26
CA PRO A 72 8.77 -1.61 -6.70
C PRO A 72 8.11 -0.72 -7.74
N LYS A 73 8.73 -0.54 -8.92
CA LYS A 73 8.15 0.26 -10.01
C LYS A 73 6.91 -0.37 -10.61
N GLU A 74 6.85 -1.70 -10.64
CA GLU A 74 5.70 -2.43 -11.15
C GLU A 74 4.54 -2.39 -10.14
N VAL A 75 4.86 -2.52 -8.84
CA VAL A 75 3.87 -2.32 -7.76
C VAL A 75 3.29 -0.91 -7.82
N GLU A 76 4.13 0.12 -7.97
CA GLU A 76 3.68 1.50 -8.16
C GLU A 76 2.75 1.64 -9.38
N ARG A 77 3.09 1.03 -10.51
CA ARG A 77 2.26 1.07 -11.72
C ARG A 77 0.88 0.48 -11.49
N LEU A 78 0.79 -0.63 -10.75
CA LEU A 78 -0.48 -1.30 -10.45
C LEU A 78 -1.31 -0.51 -9.43
N LEU A 79 -0.66 0.09 -8.43
CA LEU A 79 -1.33 0.96 -7.45
C LEU A 79 -1.92 2.21 -8.11
N LYS A 80 -1.23 2.81 -9.09
CA LYS A 80 -1.76 3.94 -9.87
C LYS A 80 -3.02 3.60 -10.68
N ILE A 81 -3.21 2.35 -11.07
CA ILE A 81 -4.38 1.90 -11.84
C ILE A 81 -5.58 1.65 -10.92
N SER A 82 -5.36 1.48 -9.61
CA SER A 82 -6.45 1.25 -8.67
C SER A 82 -7.07 2.57 -8.23
N ASP A 83 -8.30 2.84 -8.67
CA ASP A 83 -9.06 4.04 -8.28
C ASP A 83 -9.35 4.09 -6.77
N ASN A 84 -9.27 2.94 -6.09
CA ASN A 84 -9.51 2.81 -4.65
C ASN A 84 -8.31 3.26 -3.78
N VAL A 85 -7.12 3.43 -4.39
CA VAL A 85 -5.90 3.88 -3.72
C VAL A 85 -5.76 5.39 -3.90
N MET A 86 -5.92 6.13 -2.80
CA MET A 86 -5.85 7.61 -2.81
C MET A 86 -4.41 8.10 -2.95
N ARG A 87 -3.51 7.46 -2.18
CA ARG A 87 -2.08 7.76 -2.12
C ARG A 87 -1.31 6.50 -1.76
N TYR A 88 -0.08 6.44 -2.24
CA TYR A 88 0.87 5.41 -1.83
C TYR A 88 2.27 6.03 -1.77
N LEU A 89 3.15 5.41 -1.01
CA LEU A 89 4.55 5.76 -0.88
C LEU A 89 5.33 4.46 -0.73
N ILE A 90 6.34 4.28 -1.58
CA ILE A 90 7.28 3.16 -1.47
C ILE A 90 8.65 3.74 -1.12
N VAL A 91 9.24 3.24 -0.04
CA VAL A 91 10.55 3.68 0.46
C VAL A 91 11.47 2.47 0.57
N LEU A 92 12.74 2.66 0.25
CA LEU A 92 13.78 1.67 0.56
C LEU A 92 14.07 1.73 2.05
N CYS A 93 13.93 0.62 2.78
CA CYS A 93 14.37 0.54 4.16
C CYS A 93 15.90 0.50 4.17
N GLU A 94 16.52 1.65 4.43
CA GLU A 94 17.93 1.70 4.81
C GLU A 94 17.99 1.48 6.33
N GLU A 95 18.58 0.37 6.76
CA GLU A 95 18.93 0.20 8.18
C GLU A 95 19.91 1.32 8.56
N LYS A 96 19.56 2.10 9.59
CA LYS A 96 20.42 3.12 10.19
C LYS A 96 21.23 2.54 11.34
#